data_AF-A0A9X6B9R4-F1
#
_entry.id   AF-A0A9X6B9R4-F1
#
_cell.length_a   1.000
_cell.length_b   1.000
_cell.length_c   1.000
_cell.angle_alpha   90.00
_cell.angle_beta   90.00
_cell.angle_gamma   90.00
#
_symmetry.space_group_name_H-M   'P 1'
#
loop_
_entity.id
_entity.type
_entity.pdbx_description
1 polymer ?
#
loop_
_entity_poly.entity_id
_entity_poly.type
_entity_poly.pdbx_seq_one_letter_code
_entity_poly.pdbx_strand_id
1 'polypeptide(L)'
;MKHCIKCNDVMEHLSNSMLRKIKKAATEFKHSDKEEMHKMKISALQFSNKKNCEYCYLEDLAYLTTMMRIKAMQQKNPCLRIPFL
;
A
#
# COMPACT_ATOMS: atom_id res chain seq x y z
N MET A 1 -5.88 -22.68 -7.18
CA MET A 1 -4.94 -21.78 -6.47
C MET A 1 -4.89 -20.45 -7.23
N LYS A 2 -4.83 -19.31 -6.54
CA LYS A 2 -4.61 -18.00 -7.18
C LYS A 2 -3.15 -17.59 -7.01
N HIS A 3 -2.58 -16.99 -8.05
CA HIS A 3 -1.24 -16.44 -8.03
C HIS A 3 -1.28 -14.92 -7.83
N CYS A 4 -0.30 -14.40 -7.11
CA CYS A 4 -0.09 -12.96 -6.95
C CYS A 4 0.24 -12.34 -8.31
N ILE A 5 -0.43 -11.25 -8.69
CA ILE A 5 -0.15 -10.59 -9.98
C ILE A 5 1.22 -9.91 -10.05
N LYS A 6 1.89 -9.70 -8.89
CA LYS A 6 3.18 -9.00 -8.80
C LYS A 6 4.38 -9.95 -8.82
N CYS A 7 4.38 -10.95 -7.94
CA CYS A 7 5.50 -11.88 -7.80
C CYS A 7 5.21 -13.27 -8.36
N ASN A 8 3.99 -13.53 -8.86
CA ASN A 8 3.53 -14.85 -9.33
C ASN A 8 3.53 -15.96 -8.27
N ASP A 9 3.82 -15.64 -7.00
CA ASP A 9 3.75 -16.61 -5.90
C ASP A 9 2.32 -17.06 -5.61
N VAL A 10 2.23 -18.23 -4.98
CA VAL A 10 0.97 -18.78 -4.51
C VAL A 10 0.40 -17.89 -3.40
N MET A 11 -0.84 -17.47 -3.56
CA MET A 11 -1.52 -16.69 -2.52
C MET A 11 -1.98 -17.58 -1.37
N GLU A 12 -1.56 -17.21 -0.16
CA GLU A 12 -2.04 -17.84 1.07
C GLU A 12 -3.55 -17.69 1.28
N HIS A 13 -4.12 -18.65 2.00
CA HIS A 13 -5.56 -18.72 2.17
C HIS A 13 -6.02 -17.85 3.35
N LEU A 14 -6.29 -16.58 3.05
CA LEU A 14 -6.86 -15.65 4.05
C LEU A 14 -8.37 -15.83 4.21
N SER A 15 -8.86 -15.62 5.44
CA SER A 15 -10.29 -15.72 5.75
C SER A 15 -11.09 -14.63 5.02
N ASN A 16 -12.23 -15.01 4.44
CA ASN A 16 -13.09 -14.06 3.72
C ASN A 16 -13.63 -12.96 4.65
N SER A 17 -13.80 -13.24 5.95
CA SER A 17 -14.22 -12.25 6.94
C SER A 17 -13.16 -11.17 7.17
N MET A 18 -11.88 -11.55 7.24
CA MET A 18 -10.76 -10.62 7.35
C MET A 18 -10.65 -9.74 6.09
N LEU A 19 -10.71 -10.34 4.91
CA LEU A 19 -10.65 -9.61 3.64
C LEU A 19 -11.80 -8.60 3.50
N ARG A 20 -13.01 -8.93 3.97
CA ARG A 20 -14.14 -7.98 4.02
C ARG A 20 -13.86 -6.79 4.94
N LYS A 21 -13.26 -7.01 6.10
CA LYS A 21 -12.87 -5.92 7.02
C LYS A 21 -11.85 -4.99 6.39
N ILE A 22 -10.82 -5.55 5.73
CA ILE A 22 -9.79 -4.77 5.03
C ILE A 22 -10.41 -3.96 3.89
N LYS A 23 -11.27 -4.57 3.07
CA LYS A 23 -11.96 -3.88 1.99
C LYS A 23 -12.79 -2.70 2.50
N LYS A 24 -13.57 -2.92 3.56
CA LYS A 24 -14.40 -1.88 4.17
C LYS A 24 -13.54 -0.72 4.67
N ALA A 25 -12.49 -1.01 5.44
CA ALA A 25 -11.57 0.01 5.96
C ALA A 25 -10.90 0.82 4.84
N ALA A 26 -10.45 0.16 3.77
CA ALA A 26 -9.84 0.82 2.62
C ALA A 26 -10.84 1.71 1.87
N THR A 27 -12.08 1.26 1.67
CA THR A 27 -13.12 2.06 1.00
C THR A 27 -13.49 3.31 1.80
N GLU A 28 -13.67 3.16 3.12
CA GLU A 28 -14.05 4.23 4.05
C GLU A 28 -12.92 5.21 4.36
N PHE A 29 -11.68 4.93 3.94
CA PHE A 29 -10.54 5.81 4.14
C PHE A 29 -10.73 7.12 3.35
N LYS A 30 -11.02 8.21 4.09
CA LYS A 30 -11.35 9.55 3.56
C LYS A 30 -10.13 10.40 3.21
N HIS A 31 -9.00 10.22 3.90
CA HIS A 31 -7.80 11.06 3.74
C HIS A 31 -6.81 10.56 2.67
N SER A 32 -7.33 10.17 1.50
CA SER A 32 -6.52 9.67 0.38
C SER A 32 -6.09 10.76 -0.61
N ASP A 33 -6.14 12.03 -0.23
CA ASP A 33 -5.90 13.16 -1.15
C ASP A 33 -4.42 13.31 -1.54
N LYS A 34 -3.51 12.73 -0.73
CA LYS A 34 -2.08 12.62 -1.06
C LYS A 34 -1.84 11.40 -1.94
N GLU A 35 -0.98 11.55 -2.94
CA GLU A 35 -0.65 10.51 -3.93
C GLU A 35 -0.30 9.16 -3.29
N GLU A 36 0.58 9.15 -2.27
CA GLU A 36 0.97 7.91 -1.59
C GLU A 36 -0.17 7.29 -0.79
N MET A 37 -1.00 8.11 -0.13
CA MET A 37 -2.18 7.62 0.61
C MET A 37 -3.21 6.99 -0.34
N HIS A 38 -3.38 7.56 -1.53
CA HIS A 38 -4.19 6.98 -2.59
C HIS A 38 -3.63 5.62 -3.05
N LYS A 39 -2.31 5.53 -3.27
CA LYS A 39 -1.63 4.28 -3.63
C LYS A 39 -1.78 3.21 -2.55
N MET A 40 -1.66 3.57 -1.27
CA MET A 40 -1.91 2.64 -0.15
C MET A 40 -3.35 2.12 -0.15
N LYS A 41 -4.33 3.00 -0.38
CA LYS A 41 -5.75 2.63 -0.52
C LYS A 41 -5.97 1.63 -1.66
N ILE A 42 -5.36 1.86 -2.82
CA ILE A 42 -5.43 0.92 -3.95
C ILE A 42 -4.78 -0.42 -3.60
N SER A 43 -3.60 -0.43 -2.98
CA SER A 43 -2.91 -1.68 -2.62
C SER A 43 -3.75 -2.50 -1.62
N ALA A 44 -4.37 -1.86 -0.63
CA ALA A 44 -5.29 -2.52 0.30
C ALA A 44 -6.53 -3.12 -0.40
N LEU A 45 -7.08 -2.41 -1.39
CA LEU A 45 -8.19 -2.93 -2.20
C LEU A 45 -7.74 -4.12 -3.08
N GLN A 46 -6.56 -4.07 -3.68
CA GLN A 46 -6.01 -5.18 -4.46
C GLN A 46 -5.78 -6.43 -3.60
N PHE A 47 -5.22 -6.25 -2.41
CA PHE A 47 -5.05 -7.32 -1.43
C PHE A 47 -6.40 -7.92 -1.01
N SER A 48 -7.37 -7.09 -0.62
CA SER A 48 -8.70 -7.56 -0.19
C SER A 48 -9.47 -8.32 -1.27
N ASN A 49 -9.21 -8.03 -2.54
CA ASN A 49 -9.81 -8.73 -3.69
C ASN A 49 -8.99 -9.94 -4.16
N LYS A 50 -7.99 -10.37 -3.39
CA LYS A 50 -7.09 -11.49 -3.69
C LYS A 50 -6.36 -11.32 -5.05
N LYS A 51 -5.84 -10.11 -5.32
CA LYS A 51 -4.97 -9.83 -6.49
C LYS A 51 -3.49 -9.90 -6.12
N ASN A 52 -3.11 -9.39 -4.94
CA ASN A 52 -1.74 -9.39 -4.43
C ASN A 52 -1.64 -10.32 -3.23
N CYS A 53 -0.49 -10.99 -3.05
CA CYS A 53 -0.17 -11.69 -1.81
C CYS A 53 0.11 -10.71 -0.66
N GLU A 54 0.14 -11.22 0.57
CA GLU A 54 0.41 -10.42 1.77
C GLU A 54 1.79 -9.78 1.73
N TYR A 55 2.81 -10.53 1.29
CA TYR A 55 4.17 -10.02 1.15
C TYR A 55 4.23 -8.77 0.25
N CYS A 56 3.74 -8.85 -0.99
CA CYS A 56 3.73 -7.70 -1.90
C CYS A 56 2.86 -6.54 -1.39
N TYR A 57 1.80 -6.83 -0.64
CA TYR A 57 0.97 -5.79 -0.02
C TYR A 57 1.76 -5.03 1.06
N LEU A 58 2.46 -5.74 1.95
CA LEU A 58 3.27 -5.13 3.01
C LEU A 58 4.48 -4.37 2.45
N GLU A 59 5.12 -4.91 1.42
CA GLU A 59 6.24 -4.27 0.71
C GLU A 59 5.84 -2.91 0.11
N ASP A 60 4.68 -2.84 -0.57
CA ASP A 60 4.13 -1.59 -1.08
C ASP A 60 3.91 -0.57 0.04
N LEU A 61 3.33 -1.01 1.17
CA LEU A 61 3.05 -0.13 2.30
C LEU A 61 4.33 0.42 2.91
N ALA A 62 5.36 -0.42 3.08
CA ALA A 62 6.66 -0.01 3.59
C ALA A 62 7.31 1.05 2.69
N TYR A 63 7.31 0.81 1.37
CA TYR A 63 7.84 1.75 0.39
C TYR A 63 7.10 3.09 0.41
N LEU A 64 5.77 3.07 0.30
CA LEU A 64 4.95 4.29 0.26
C LEU A 64 5.07 5.11 1.55
N THR A 65 5.10 4.44 2.71
CA THR A 65 5.27 5.11 4.01
C THR A 65 6.64 5.79 4.10
N THR A 66 7.68 5.11 3.60
CA THR A 66 9.05 5.65 3.55
C THR A 66 9.11 6.90 2.66
N MET A 67 8.50 6.85 1.46
CA MET A 67 8.44 7.99 0.56
C MET A 67 7.69 9.19 1.16
N MET A 68 6.56 8.93 1.82
CA MET A 68 5.84 9.99 2.55
C MET A 68 6.70 10.64 3.62
N ARG A 69 7.51 9.85 4.35
CA ARG A 69 8.41 10.37 5.38
C ARG A 69 9.51 11.24 4.77
N ILE A 70 10.14 10.79 3.69
CA ILE A 70 11.15 11.55 2.95
C ILE A 70 10.56 12.89 2.47
N LYS A 71 9.40 12.86 1.81
CA LYS A 71 8.70 14.08 1.35
C LYS A 71 8.37 15.02 2.51
N ALA A 72 7.90 14.50 3.64
CA ALA A 72 7.62 15.31 4.83
C ALA A 72 8.89 15.95 5.43
N MET A 73 10.04 15.26 5.38
CA MET A 73 11.32 15.82 5.82
C MET A 73 11.82 16.92 4.89
N GLN A 74 11.69 16.73 3.57
CA GLN A 74 12.05 17.74 2.56
C GLN A 74 11.18 19.01 2.67
N GLN A 75 9.91 18.88 3.04
CA GLN A 75 9.03 20.04 3.28
C GLN A 75 9.40 20.83 4.54
N LYS A 76 9.91 20.15 5.59
CA LYS A 76 10.31 20.79 6.84
C LYS A 76 11.69 21.45 6.77
N ASN A 77 12.60 20.90 5.97
CA ASN A 77 13.95 21.43 5.75
C ASN A 77 14.23 21.56 4.24
N PRO A 78 13.90 22.70 3.60
CA PRO A 78 14.09 22.86 2.15
C PRO A 78 15.56 22.77 1.70
N CYS A 79 16.53 22.97 2.62
CA CYS A 79 17.96 22.79 2.36
C CYS A 79 18.41 21.32 2.30
N LEU A 80 17.57 20.37 2.71
CA LEU A 80 17.78 18.91 2.59
C LEU A 80 17.05 18.35 1.36
N ARG A 81 16.85 19.16 0.30
CA ARG A 81 16.52 18.62 -1.02
C ARG A 81 17.70 17.81 -1.52
N ILE A 82 17.79 16.57 -1.05
CA ILE A 82 18.69 15.59 -1.60
C ILE A 82 18.14 15.26 -3.00
N PRO A 83 18.86 15.56 -4.08
CA PRO A 83 18.47 15.11 -5.39
C PRO A 83 18.79 13.62 -5.43
N PHE A 84 17.78 12.76 -5.43
CA PHE A 84 17.96 11.34 -5.71
C PHE A 84 17.06 10.92 -6.85
N LEU A 85 17.59 11.12 -8.06
CA LEU A 85 17.69 10.22 -9.23
C LEU A 85 17.89 11.07 -10.49
#